data_AF-A0A7X9CIX5-F1
#
_entry.id   AF-A0A7X9CIX5-F1
#
_cell.length_a   1.000
_cell.length_b   1.000
_cell.length_c   1.000
_cell.angle_alpha   90.00
_cell.angle_beta   90.00
_cell.angle_gamma   90.00
#
_symmetry.space_group_name_H-M   'P 1'
#
loop_
_entity.id
_entity.type
_entity.pdbx_description
1 polymer ?
#
loop_
_entity_poly.entity_id
_entity_poly.type
_entity_poly.pdbx_seq_one_letter_code
_entity_poly.pdbx_strand_id
1 'polypeptide(L)'
;MKKTVAVAMIALFTMSFAMTAQNNNDSDRIGRRTQVEKRWSSKNRAESMAKQLELTEEQKAKVEALYEKQDAERAEQLKLQREKREQVMQDRESRREAMEKIRKEAVEKNDAELESIIGKEKMEQWKQYRDEVRQKMQDANRSNRPAPRRNGPRT
;
A
#
# COMPACT_ATOMS: atom_id res chain seq x y z
N MET A 1 -14.97 -41.96 -16.01
CA MET A 1 -14.05 -41.01 -16.69
C MET A 1 -14.69 -39.71 -17.15
N LYS A 2 -16.04 -39.56 -17.20
CA LYS A 2 -16.69 -38.28 -17.59
C LYS A 2 -16.78 -37.23 -16.45
N LYS A 3 -16.68 -37.67 -15.18
CA LYS A 3 -16.76 -36.79 -13.99
C LYS A 3 -15.39 -36.22 -13.56
N THR A 4 -14.29 -36.87 -13.95
CA THR A 4 -12.92 -36.43 -13.63
C THR A 4 -12.45 -35.29 -14.52
N VAL A 5 -12.94 -35.22 -15.76
CA VAL A 5 -12.64 -34.12 -16.69
C VAL A 5 -13.21 -32.78 -16.20
N ALA A 6 -14.40 -32.79 -15.60
CA ALA A 6 -15.01 -31.58 -15.05
C ALA A 6 -14.22 -31.01 -13.86
N VAL A 7 -13.67 -31.87 -13.00
CA VAL A 7 -12.87 -31.45 -11.83
C VAL A 7 -11.51 -30.88 -12.27
N ALA A 8 -10.90 -31.43 -13.31
CA ALA A 8 -9.65 -30.92 -13.88
C ALA A 8 -9.81 -29.53 -14.55
N MET A 9 -10.95 -29.27 -15.22
CA MET A 9 -11.22 -27.95 -15.80
C MET A 9 -11.45 -26.87 -14.74
N ILE A 10 -12.14 -27.20 -13.63
CA ILE A 10 -12.36 -26.25 -12.53
C ILE A 10 -11.03 -25.88 -11.85
N ALA A 11 -10.13 -26.85 -11.68
CA ALA A 11 -8.80 -26.59 -11.14
C ALA A 11 -7.98 -25.63 -12.03
N LEU A 12 -8.00 -25.82 -13.35
CA LEU A 12 -7.30 -24.93 -14.29
C LEU A 12 -7.90 -23.52 -14.34
N PHE A 13 -9.23 -23.38 -14.20
CA PHE A 13 -9.91 -22.07 -14.23
C PHE A 13 -9.60 -21.21 -12.99
N THR A 14 -9.39 -21.83 -11.83
CA THR A 14 -9.03 -21.10 -10.60
C THR A 14 -7.58 -20.59 -10.59
N MET A 15 -6.67 -21.26 -11.31
CA MET A 15 -5.27 -20.83 -11.45
C MET A 15 -5.12 -19.55 -12.28
N SER A 16 -6.05 -19.26 -13.20
CA SER A 16 -6.00 -18.07 -14.05
C SER A 16 -6.22 -16.75 -13.30
N PHE A 17 -6.86 -16.77 -12.13
CA PHE A 17 -7.09 -15.56 -11.32
C PHE A 17 -5.94 -15.23 -10.35
N ALA A 18 -4.99 -16.14 -10.13
CA ALA A 18 -3.92 -15.96 -9.14
C ALA A 18 -2.74 -15.10 -9.62
N MET A 19 -2.62 -14.79 -10.91
CA MET A 19 -1.43 -14.15 -11.49
C MET A 19 -1.51 -12.62 -11.69
N THR A 20 -2.48 -11.91 -11.11
CA THR A 20 -2.50 -10.42 -11.13
C THR A 20 -2.13 -9.74 -9.82
N ALA A 21 -1.73 -10.49 -8.79
CA ALA A 21 -1.50 -9.95 -7.44
C ALA A 21 -0.06 -9.45 -7.16
N GLN A 22 0.87 -9.50 -8.10
CA GLN A 22 2.29 -9.20 -7.82
C GLN A 22 2.88 -8.15 -8.77
N ASN A 23 2.34 -6.93 -8.77
CA ASN A 23 3.16 -5.75 -9.08
C ASN A 23 2.49 -4.47 -8.57
N ASN A 24 2.45 -4.33 -7.24
CA ASN A 24 1.93 -3.14 -6.58
C ASN A 24 3.10 -2.25 -6.13
N ASN A 25 3.61 -1.46 -7.07
CA ASN A 25 4.31 -0.22 -6.72
C ASN A 25 3.23 0.83 -6.38
N ASP A 26 2.61 0.69 -5.20
CA ASP A 26 1.43 1.46 -4.78
C ASP A 26 1.71 2.96 -4.61
N SER A 27 2.96 3.37 -4.46
CA SER A 27 3.35 4.78 -4.29
C SER A 27 3.26 5.62 -5.56
N ASP A 28 3.47 5.03 -6.75
CA ASP A 28 3.42 5.77 -8.04
C ASP A 28 2.01 5.85 -8.64
N ARG A 29 1.11 4.94 -8.24
CA ARG A 29 -0.26 4.90 -8.78
C ARG A 29 -1.14 6.01 -8.22
N ILE A 30 -1.01 6.36 -6.94
CA ILE A 30 -1.87 7.36 -6.31
C ILE A 30 -1.65 8.73 -6.94
N GLY A 31 -0.39 9.18 -7.07
CA GLY A 31 -0.06 10.49 -7.66
C GLY A 31 -0.49 10.62 -9.13
N ARG A 32 -0.27 9.58 -9.94
CA ARG A 32 -0.70 9.57 -11.36
C ARG A 32 -2.21 9.49 -11.53
N ARG A 33 -2.94 8.77 -10.67
CA ARG A 33 -4.41 8.62 -10.77
C ARG A 33 -5.13 9.94 -10.45
N THR A 34 -4.69 10.68 -9.43
CA THR A 34 -5.21 12.04 -9.15
C THR A 34 -4.93 13.05 -10.27
N GLN A 35 -3.84 12.89 -11.02
CA GLN A 35 -3.55 13.75 -12.18
C GLN A 35 -4.38 13.40 -13.42
N VAL A 36 -4.72 12.12 -13.63
CA VAL A 36 -5.56 11.69 -14.75
C VAL A 36 -7.03 12.07 -14.52
N GLU A 37 -7.54 11.92 -13.29
CA GLU A 37 -8.93 12.31 -12.96
C GLU A 37 -9.17 13.83 -13.13
N LYS A 38 -8.17 14.68 -12.83
CA LYS A 38 -8.27 16.13 -13.05
C LYS A 38 -8.22 16.55 -14.53
N ARG A 39 -7.81 15.68 -15.44
CA ARG A 39 -7.65 16.06 -16.86
C ARG A 39 -8.97 16.11 -17.63
N TRP A 40 -10.05 15.51 -17.13
CA TRP A 40 -11.29 15.36 -17.89
C TRP A 40 -12.51 15.69 -17.03
N SER A 41 -12.99 16.93 -17.10
CA SER A 41 -14.29 17.33 -16.52
C SER A 41 -15.44 16.53 -17.15
N SER A 42 -16.57 16.42 -16.45
CA SER A 42 -17.83 15.84 -16.99
C SER A 42 -18.15 16.39 -18.38
N LYS A 43 -18.02 17.71 -18.54
CA LYS A 43 -18.19 18.45 -19.79
C LYS A 43 -17.22 18.01 -20.89
N ASN A 44 -15.92 17.95 -20.62
CA ASN A 44 -14.92 17.55 -21.61
C ASN A 44 -15.10 16.08 -22.06
N ARG A 45 -15.56 15.21 -21.14
CA ARG A 45 -15.88 13.81 -21.45
C ARG A 45 -17.14 13.70 -22.32
N ALA A 46 -18.19 14.44 -21.98
CA ALA A 46 -19.41 14.49 -22.78
C ALA A 46 -19.15 15.08 -24.16
N GLU A 47 -18.29 16.10 -24.28
CA GLU A 47 -17.87 16.69 -25.55
C GLU A 47 -17.07 15.73 -26.43
N SER A 48 -16.11 15.00 -25.85
CA SER A 48 -15.35 13.99 -26.59
C SER A 48 -16.26 12.88 -27.10
N MET A 49 -17.20 12.42 -26.26
CA MET A 49 -18.15 11.38 -26.64
C MET A 49 -19.13 11.86 -27.72
N ALA A 50 -19.61 13.10 -27.61
CA ALA A 50 -20.47 13.70 -28.62
C ALA A 50 -19.77 13.82 -29.97
N LYS A 51 -18.47 14.17 -29.99
CA LYS A 51 -17.68 14.22 -31.23
C LYS A 51 -17.42 12.84 -31.84
N GLN A 52 -17.24 11.80 -31.02
CA GLN A 52 -16.96 10.45 -31.49
C GLN A 52 -18.19 9.70 -32.00
N LEU A 53 -19.36 9.98 -31.41
CA LEU A 53 -20.62 9.29 -31.70
C LEU A 53 -21.64 10.18 -32.42
N GLU A 54 -21.22 11.38 -32.83
CA GLU A 54 -22.07 12.38 -33.49
C GLU A 54 -23.39 12.64 -32.72
N LEU A 55 -23.29 12.76 -31.38
CA LEU A 55 -24.46 12.93 -30.52
C LEU A 55 -25.09 14.30 -30.72
N THR A 56 -26.43 14.34 -30.67
CA THR A 56 -27.20 15.60 -30.63
C THR A 56 -26.94 16.37 -29.33
N GLU A 57 -27.20 17.68 -29.33
CA GLU A 57 -26.98 18.53 -28.13
C GLU A 57 -27.80 18.04 -26.92
N GLU A 58 -29.02 17.56 -27.14
CA GLU A 58 -29.85 16.97 -26.08
C GLU A 58 -29.25 15.69 -25.49
N GLN A 59 -28.64 14.84 -26.32
CA GLN A 59 -27.97 13.62 -25.86
C GLN A 59 -26.68 13.95 -25.12
N LYS A 60 -25.91 14.94 -25.61
CA LYS A 60 -24.72 15.44 -24.92
C LYS A 60 -25.04 15.97 -23.52
N ALA A 61 -26.10 16.76 -23.38
CA ALA A 61 -26.53 17.29 -22.08
C ALA A 61 -26.90 16.17 -21.09
N LYS A 62 -27.59 15.12 -21.56
CA LYS A 62 -27.92 13.93 -20.74
C LYS A 62 -26.66 13.17 -20.29
N VAL A 63 -25.66 13.06 -21.17
CA VAL A 63 -24.37 12.41 -20.87
C VAL A 63 -23.56 13.23 -19.87
N GLU A 64 -23.55 14.55 -19.99
CA GLU A 64 -22.90 15.46 -19.05
C GLU A 64 -23.49 15.31 -17.64
N ALA A 65 -24.81 15.36 -17.51
CA ALA A 65 -25.50 15.17 -16.23
C ALA A 65 -25.26 13.77 -15.61
N LEU A 66 -25.11 12.74 -16.45
CA LEU A 66 -24.76 11.39 -15.99
C LEU A 66 -23.32 11.36 -15.43
N TYR A 67 -22.39 12.02 -16.09
CA TYR A 67 -21.00 12.12 -15.63
C TYR A 67 -20.84 12.94 -14.35
N GLU A 68 -21.64 13.99 -14.16
CA GLU A 68 -21.66 14.76 -12.90
C GLU A 68 -22.08 13.89 -11.71
N LYS A 69 -23.13 13.07 -11.88
CA LYS A 69 -23.57 12.12 -10.84
C LYS A 69 -22.48 11.10 -10.51
N GLN A 70 -21.86 10.52 -11.53
CA GLN A 70 -20.78 9.55 -11.35
C GLN A 70 -19.54 10.15 -10.67
N ASP A 71 -19.23 11.42 -10.97
CA ASP A 71 -18.11 12.11 -10.34
C ASP A 71 -18.41 12.41 -8.86
N ALA A 72 -19.64 12.78 -8.53
CA ALA A 72 -20.08 12.95 -7.14
C ALA A 72 -19.99 11.63 -6.36
N GLU A 73 -20.49 10.53 -6.91
CA GLU A 73 -20.39 9.20 -6.28
C GLU A 73 -18.93 8.76 -6.09
N ARG A 74 -18.07 9.00 -7.09
CA ARG A 74 -16.64 8.69 -6.99
C ARG A 74 -15.96 9.53 -5.90
N ALA A 75 -16.32 10.81 -5.77
CA ALA A 75 -15.78 11.69 -4.74
C ALA A 75 -16.13 11.19 -3.32
N GLU A 76 -17.37 10.74 -3.11
CA GLU A 76 -17.82 10.17 -1.83
C GLU A 76 -17.11 8.85 -1.51
N GLN A 77 -16.95 7.94 -2.48
CA GLN A 77 -16.17 6.71 -2.29
C GLN A 77 -14.71 6.98 -1.94
N LEU A 78 -14.10 8.00 -2.55
CA LEU A 78 -12.73 8.39 -2.26
C LEU A 78 -12.59 8.99 -0.85
N LYS A 79 -13.57 9.76 -0.37
CA LYS A 79 -13.60 10.24 1.02
C LYS A 79 -13.68 9.06 2.00
N LEU A 80 -14.62 8.14 1.79
CA LEU A 80 -14.76 6.95 2.63
C LEU A 80 -13.48 6.10 2.69
N GLN A 81 -12.79 5.95 1.56
CA GLN A 81 -11.51 5.23 1.51
C GLN A 81 -10.36 5.98 2.18
N ARG A 82 -10.40 7.31 2.25
CA ARG A 82 -9.41 8.11 3.00
C ARG A 82 -9.65 7.97 4.49
N GLU A 83 -10.88 8.12 4.94
CA GLU A 83 -11.27 7.95 6.35
C GLU A 83 -10.93 6.54 6.87
N LYS A 84 -11.24 5.49 6.11
CA LYS A 84 -10.83 4.12 6.47
C LYS A 84 -9.32 3.95 6.56
N ARG A 85 -8.56 4.61 5.70
CA ARG A 85 -7.08 4.57 5.75
C ARG A 85 -6.55 5.32 6.97
N GLU A 86 -7.12 6.46 7.31
CA GLU A 86 -6.73 7.23 8.49
C GLU A 86 -7.02 6.46 9.79
N GLN A 87 -8.18 5.79 9.89
CA GLN A 87 -8.49 4.91 11.03
C GLN A 87 -7.50 3.75 11.17
N VAL A 88 -7.15 3.07 10.06
CA VAL A 88 -6.16 1.98 10.08
C VAL A 88 -4.76 2.47 10.42
N MET A 89 -4.42 3.72 10.09
CA MET A 89 -3.12 4.31 10.47
C MET A 89 -3.07 4.67 11.96
N GLN A 90 -4.15 5.21 12.53
CA GLN A 90 -4.23 5.45 13.98
C GLN A 90 -4.14 4.15 14.79
N ASP A 91 -4.78 3.07 14.32
CA ASP A 91 -4.69 1.74 14.97
C ASP A 91 -3.28 1.13 14.87
N ARG A 92 -2.50 1.47 13.84
CA ARG A 92 -1.12 1.00 13.70
C ARG A 92 -0.16 1.64 14.69
N GLU A 93 -0.29 2.94 14.96
CA GLU A 93 0.59 3.63 15.91
C GLU A 93 0.36 3.14 17.34
N SER A 94 -0.91 3.04 17.76
CA SER A 94 -1.27 2.50 19.07
C SER A 94 -0.81 1.05 19.25
N ARG A 95 -0.98 0.21 18.23
CA ARG A 95 -0.49 -1.17 18.24
C ARG A 95 1.04 -1.25 18.26
N ARG A 96 1.73 -0.32 17.60
CA ARG A 96 3.19 -0.27 17.60
C ARG A 96 3.73 0.10 18.98
N GLU A 97 3.16 1.10 19.63
CA GLU A 97 3.53 1.50 20.99
C GLU A 97 3.27 0.38 22.01
N ALA A 98 2.12 -0.30 21.91
CA ALA A 98 1.80 -1.45 22.76
C ALA A 98 2.83 -2.58 22.58
N MET A 99 3.19 -2.91 21.34
CA MET A 99 4.19 -3.93 21.05
C MET A 99 5.60 -3.53 21.48
N GLU A 100 5.96 -2.25 21.37
CA GLU A 100 7.24 -1.75 21.89
C GLU A 100 7.35 -1.87 23.41
N LYS A 101 6.26 -1.58 24.15
CA LYS A 101 6.21 -1.77 25.60
C LYS A 101 6.38 -3.25 25.98
N ILE A 102 5.59 -4.14 25.39
CA ILE A 102 5.70 -5.59 25.64
C ILE A 102 7.11 -6.09 25.34
N ARG A 103 7.72 -5.62 24.24
CA ARG A 103 9.06 -6.03 23.86
C ARG A 103 10.13 -5.51 24.82
N LYS A 104 10.03 -4.26 25.29
CA LYS A 104 10.95 -3.71 26.29
C LYS A 104 10.87 -4.49 27.60
N GLU A 105 9.66 -4.71 28.11
CA GLU A 105 9.44 -5.48 29.33
C GLU A 105 10.00 -6.91 29.22
N ALA A 106 9.79 -7.58 28.08
CA ALA A 106 10.35 -8.91 27.85
C ALA A 106 11.89 -8.90 27.80
N VAL A 107 12.51 -7.89 27.20
CA VAL A 107 13.97 -7.76 27.14
C VAL A 107 14.54 -7.48 28.52
N GLU A 108 13.94 -6.59 29.30
CA GLU A 108 14.40 -6.27 30.66
C GLU A 108 14.32 -7.48 31.59
N LYS A 109 13.23 -8.27 31.53
CA LYS A 109 13.11 -9.52 32.29
C LYS A 109 14.19 -10.53 31.91
N ASN A 110 14.39 -10.73 30.60
CA ASN A 110 15.43 -11.64 30.12
C ASN A 110 16.84 -11.18 30.49
N ASP A 111 17.12 -9.88 30.39
CA ASP A 111 18.43 -9.31 30.74
C ASP A 111 18.71 -9.45 32.24
N ALA A 112 17.71 -9.29 33.11
CA ALA A 112 17.85 -9.50 34.56
C ALA A 112 18.11 -10.97 34.90
N GLU A 113 17.39 -11.90 34.27
CA GLU A 113 17.63 -13.34 34.42
C GLU A 113 19.01 -13.74 33.90
N LEU A 114 19.41 -13.23 32.72
CA LEU A 114 20.74 -13.45 32.16
C LEU A 114 21.83 -12.91 33.09
N GLU A 115 21.70 -11.68 33.61
CA GLU A 115 22.66 -11.10 34.55
C GLU A 115 22.86 -11.98 35.79
N SER A 116 21.79 -12.60 36.30
CA SER A 116 21.87 -13.54 37.43
C SER A 116 22.62 -14.84 37.11
N ILE A 117 22.64 -15.26 35.84
CA ILE A 117 23.27 -16.51 35.38
C ILE A 117 24.73 -16.31 34.96
N ILE A 118 25.00 -15.28 34.13
CA ILE A 118 26.31 -15.09 33.51
C ILE A 118 27.18 -14.04 34.24
N GLY A 119 26.59 -13.28 35.16
CA GLY A 119 27.25 -12.22 35.91
C GLY A 119 27.40 -10.91 35.11
N LYS A 120 27.67 -9.81 35.82
CA LYS A 120 27.72 -8.44 35.28
C LYS A 120 28.71 -8.26 34.14
N GLU A 121 29.92 -8.79 34.30
CA GLU A 121 31.03 -8.60 33.37
C GLU A 121 30.74 -9.24 31.99
N LYS A 122 30.14 -10.44 31.97
CA LYS A 122 29.73 -11.10 30.72
C LYS A 122 28.46 -10.49 30.12
N MET A 123 27.56 -9.94 30.94
CA MET A 123 26.39 -9.22 30.44
C MET A 123 26.78 -7.94 29.70
N GLU A 124 27.83 -7.25 30.14
CA GLU A 124 28.31 -6.04 29.48
C GLU A 124 28.90 -6.36 28.09
N GLN A 125 29.70 -7.42 27.97
CA GLN A 125 30.17 -7.93 26.68
C GLN A 125 29.01 -8.35 25.76
N TRP A 126 27.98 -8.99 26.32
CA TRP A 126 26.81 -9.42 25.56
C TRP A 126 25.97 -8.23 25.04
N LYS A 127 25.83 -7.16 25.83
CA LYS A 127 25.16 -5.92 25.39
C LYS A 127 25.90 -5.27 24.23
N GLN A 128 27.22 -5.15 24.32
CA GLN A 128 28.05 -4.63 23.23
C GLN A 128 27.90 -5.44 21.94
N TYR A 129 27.96 -6.78 22.04
CA TYR A 129 27.75 -7.66 20.89
C TYR A 129 26.36 -7.46 20.24
N ARG A 130 25.29 -7.38 21.04
CA ARG A 130 23.93 -7.15 20.52
C ARG A 130 23.80 -5.80 19.81
N ASP A 131 24.42 -4.75 20.33
CA ASP A 131 24.36 -3.42 19.73
C ASP A 131 25.16 -3.35 18.42
N GLU A 132 26.32 -4.00 18.33
CA GLU A 132 27.07 -4.13 17.08
C GLU A 132 26.29 -4.89 16.00
N VAL A 133 25.67 -6.02 16.36
CA VAL A 133 24.82 -6.79 15.42
C VAL A 133 23.65 -5.93 14.95
N ARG A 134 23.04 -5.15 15.85
CA ARG A 134 21.96 -4.22 15.50
C ARG A 134 22.43 -3.14 14.53
N GLN A 135 23.58 -2.52 14.77
CA GLN A 135 24.14 -1.52 13.85
C GLN A 135 24.44 -2.11 12.47
N LYS A 136 25.10 -3.27 12.41
CA LYS A 136 25.38 -3.98 11.15
C LYS A 136 24.11 -4.28 10.35
N MET A 137 23.04 -4.71 11.03
CA MET A 137 21.74 -4.94 10.37
C MET A 137 21.08 -3.64 9.89
N GLN A 138 21.20 -2.54 10.64
CA GLN A 138 20.68 -1.24 10.21
C GLN A 138 21.43 -0.71 9.00
N ASP A 139 22.75 -0.85 8.97
CA ASP A 139 23.60 -0.39 7.88
C ASP A 139 23.38 -1.21 6.61
N ALA A 140 23.26 -2.54 6.73
CA ALA A 140 22.91 -3.42 5.61
C ALA A 140 21.53 -3.09 5.00
N ASN A 141 20.55 -2.75 5.84
CA ASN A 141 19.22 -2.32 5.38
C ASN A 141 19.22 -0.91 4.75
N ARG A 142 20.19 -0.06 5.10
CA ARG A 142 20.36 1.27 4.49
C ARG A 142 21.12 1.17 3.16
N SER A 143 22.13 0.31 3.06
CA SER A 143 22.94 0.14 1.84
C SER A 143 22.19 -0.57 0.71
N ASN A 144 21.28 -1.50 1.03
CA ASN A 144 20.42 -2.16 0.04
C ASN A 144 19.19 -1.34 -0.39
N ARG A 145 19.07 -0.10 0.06
CA ARG A 145 17.96 0.79 -0.33
C ARG A 145 18.35 1.50 -1.64
N PRO A 146 17.66 1.27 -2.77
CA PRO A 146 17.96 1.95 -4.02
C PRO A 146 17.99 3.47 -3.78
N ALA A 147 19.06 4.14 -4.22
CA ALA A 147 19.16 5.59 -4.10
C ALA A 147 17.89 6.24 -4.71
N PRO A 148 17.29 7.26 -4.05
CA PRO A 148 16.14 7.95 -4.62
C PRO A 148 16.52 8.45 -6.00
N ARG A 149 15.79 8.02 -7.04
CA ARG A 149 16.01 8.45 -8.42
C ARG A 149 15.93 9.97 -8.47
N ARG A 150 17.08 10.62 -8.54
CA ARG A 150 17.23 12.07 -8.66
C ARG A 150 16.77 12.48 -10.07
N ASN A 151 15.46 12.56 -10.28
CA ASN A 151 14.89 13.26 -11.43
C ASN A 151 15.06 14.77 -11.19
N GLY A 152 16.27 15.27 -11.37
CA GLY A 152 16.53 16.71 -11.52
C GLY A 152 16.18 17.15 -12.94
N PRO A 153 15.66 18.38 -13.14
CA PRO A 153 15.34 18.88 -14.46
C PRO A 153 16.64 19.01 -15.27
N ARG A 154 16.66 18.41 -16.47
CA ARG A 154 17.70 18.72 -17.46
C ARG A 154 17.41 20.11 -17.99
N THR A 155 18.30 21.06 -17.66
CA THR A 155 18.41 22.37 -18.31
C THR A 155 18.80 22.21 -19.77
#